data_AF-Q2EG72-F1
#
_entry.id   AF-Q2EG72-F1
#
_cell.length_a   1.000
_cell.length_b   1.000
_cell.length_c   1.000
_cell.angle_alpha   90.00
_cell.angle_beta   90.00
_cell.angle_gamma   90.00
#
_symmetry.space_group_name_H-M   'P 1'
#
loop_
_entity.id
_entity.type
_entity.pdbx_description
1 polymer ?
#
loop_
_entity_poly.entity_id
_entity_poly.type
_entity_poly.pdbx_seq_one_letter_code
_entity_poly.pdbx_strand_id
1 'polypeptide(L)'
;MVPPVWTLLLLVGAALFRKEKPPDQKLVIRSSRDNYVLTQCDFEDDAKPLCDWSQVSADDGDWVRASGPSPTGSTGAPGGYPNG
;
A
#
# COMPACT_ATOMS: atom_id res chain seq x y z
N MET A 1 43.17 6.49 41.78
CA MET A 1 42.40 5.23 41.86
C MET A 1 41.66 5.03 40.55
N VAL A 2 41.99 4.00 39.78
CA VAL A 2 41.30 3.64 38.54
C VAL A 2 40.01 2.89 38.92
N PRO A 3 38.83 3.30 38.40
CA PRO A 3 37.58 2.65 38.76
C PRO A 3 37.58 1.18 38.27
N PRO A 4 37.01 0.24 39.05
CA PRO A 4 37.02 -1.18 38.72
C PRO A 4 36.25 -1.44 37.43
N VAL A 5 36.74 -2.37 36.60
CA VAL A 5 36.22 -2.67 35.24
C VAL A 5 34.69 -2.91 35.20
N TRP A 6 34.11 -3.36 36.32
CA TRP A 6 32.66 -3.54 36.47
C TRP A 6 31.85 -2.24 36.38
N THR A 7 32.43 -1.09 36.72
CA THR A 7 31.79 0.22 36.49
C THR A 7 31.65 0.57 35.01
N LEU A 8 32.56 0.10 34.14
CA LEU A 8 32.44 0.25 32.69
C LEU A 8 31.29 -0.60 32.13
N LEU A 9 31.10 -1.81 32.65
CA LEU A 9 30.03 -2.73 32.25
C LEU A 9 28.63 -2.19 32.61
N LEU A 10 28.50 -1.51 33.75
CA LEU A 10 27.23 -0.89 34.17
C LEU A 10 26.83 0.32 33.31
N LEU A 11 27.80 1.08 32.78
CA LEU A 11 27.51 2.26 31.95
C LEU A 11 27.13 1.91 30.50
N VAL A 12 27.63 0.79 29.95
CA VAL A 12 27.29 0.34 28.59
C VAL A 12 25.91 -0.36 28.56
N GLY A 13 25.47 -0.96 29.66
CA GLY A 13 24.19 -1.69 29.74
C GLY A 13 22.93 -0.80 29.73
N ALA A 14 23.03 0.48 30.10
CA ALA A 14 21.87 1.37 30.22
C ALA A 14 21.39 1.99 28.89
N ALA A 15 22.18 1.88 27.80
CA ALA A 15 21.93 2.65 26.59
C ALA A 15 21.39 1.86 25.38
N LEU A 16 21.32 0.53 25.42
CA LEU A 16 20.99 -0.28 24.22
C LEU A 16 19.65 -1.03 24.22
N PHE A 17 18.80 -0.84 25.22
CA PHE A 17 17.45 -1.41 25.20
C PHE A 17 16.38 -0.34 25.12
N ARG A 18 16.39 0.44 24.02
CA ARG A 18 15.13 0.97 23.50
C ARG A 18 14.33 -0.22 22.98
N LYS A 19 13.38 -0.69 23.79
CA LYS A 19 12.33 -1.63 23.37
C LYS A 19 11.45 -0.90 22.36
N GLU A 20 11.89 -0.85 21.10
CA GLU A 20 11.03 -0.45 20.02
C GLU A 20 9.92 -1.49 19.91
N LYS A 21 8.69 -1.05 20.18
CA LYS A 21 7.51 -1.86 19.92
C LYS A 21 7.55 -2.18 18.42
N PRO A 22 7.50 -3.46 18.00
CA PRO A 22 7.40 -3.77 16.59
C PRO A 22 6.20 -3.00 16.02
N PRO A 23 6.30 -2.41 14.81
CA PRO A 23 5.11 -1.85 14.18
C PRO A 23 4.05 -2.94 14.23
N ASP A 24 2.86 -2.58 14.74
CA ASP A 24 1.72 -3.49 14.78
C ASP A 24 1.39 -3.84 13.31
N GLN A 25 2.12 -4.78 12.72
CA GLN A 25 1.76 -5.47 11.50
C GLN A 25 0.62 -6.39 11.91
N LYS A 26 -0.53 -5.77 12.16
CA LYS A 26 -1.81 -6.39 11.95
C LYS A 26 -1.82 -6.70 10.46
N LEU A 27 -1.19 -7.82 10.09
CA LEU A 27 -1.44 -8.49 8.84
C LEU A 27 -2.95 -8.65 8.82
N VAL A 28 -3.59 -7.79 8.04
CA VAL A 28 -5.00 -7.92 7.70
C VAL A 28 -5.05 -9.13 6.77
N ILE A 29 -4.84 -10.32 7.33
CA ILE A 29 -5.33 -11.55 6.74
C ILE A 29 -6.82 -11.53 7.06
N ARG A 30 -7.57 -10.73 6.29
CA ARG A 30 -9.01 -10.90 6.20
C ARG A 30 -9.22 -12.33 5.70
N SER A 31 -9.80 -13.14 6.60
CA SER A 31 -10.66 -14.28 6.33
C SER A 31 -10.31 -15.17 5.13
N SER A 32 -9.83 -16.37 5.44
CA SER A 32 -9.57 -17.49 4.52
C SER A 32 -10.84 -18.09 3.85
N ARG A 33 -11.84 -17.29 3.47
CA ARG A 33 -13.06 -17.74 2.74
C ARG A 33 -13.44 -16.93 1.51
N ASP A 34 -12.66 -15.93 1.13
CA ASP A 34 -12.94 -15.16 -0.09
C ASP A 34 -11.97 -15.60 -1.18
N ASN A 35 -12.51 -15.88 -2.38
CA ASN A 35 -11.71 -16.17 -3.57
C ASN A 35 -10.67 -15.05 -3.70
N TYR A 36 -9.40 -15.42 -3.57
CA TYR A 36 -8.26 -14.52 -3.43
C TYR A 36 -8.08 -13.70 -4.70
N VAL A 37 -8.82 -12.59 -4.82
CA VAL A 37 -8.61 -11.59 -5.86
C VAL A 37 -7.37 -10.81 -5.48
N LEU A 38 -6.23 -11.31 -5.92
CA LEU A 38 -4.90 -10.78 -5.65
C LEU A 38 -4.68 -9.35 -6.16
N THR A 39 -5.56 -8.86 -7.03
CA THR A 39 -5.46 -7.54 -7.65
C THR A 39 -6.85 -6.97 -7.85
N GLN A 40 -7.52 -6.59 -6.75
CA GLN A 40 -8.70 -5.75 -6.86
C GLN A 40 -8.24 -4.33 -7.17
N CYS A 41 -8.35 -3.93 -8.43
CA CYS A 41 -8.14 -2.56 -8.88
C CYS A 41 -9.36 -2.15 -9.70
N ASP A 42 -10.31 -1.49 -9.05
CA ASP A 42 -11.54 -0.98 -9.66
C ASP A 42 -11.40 0.47 -10.15
N PHE A 43 -10.24 1.09 -9.93
CA PHE A 43 -9.93 2.47 -10.32
C PHE A 43 -10.77 3.54 -9.61
N GLU A 44 -11.42 3.22 -8.49
CA GLU A 44 -12.27 4.17 -7.74
C GLU A 44 -11.56 4.86 -6.57
N ASP A 45 -10.32 4.46 -6.23
CA ASP A 45 -9.51 5.09 -5.19
C ASP A 45 -8.71 6.29 -5.73
N ASP A 46 -9.12 7.50 -5.38
CA ASP A 46 -8.42 8.74 -5.77
C ASP A 46 -7.00 8.86 -5.19
N ALA A 47 -6.72 8.24 -4.05
CA ALA A 47 -5.38 8.26 -3.46
C ALA A 47 -4.41 7.29 -4.18
N LYS A 48 -4.96 6.27 -4.87
CA LYS A 48 -4.22 5.29 -5.67
C LYS A 48 -4.95 5.03 -7.00
N PRO A 49 -4.97 6.02 -7.91
CA PRO A 49 -5.89 6.00 -9.07
C PRO A 49 -5.61 4.90 -10.09
N LEU A 50 -4.38 4.36 -10.11
CA LEU A 50 -3.99 3.21 -10.93
C LEU A 50 -3.57 2.00 -10.07
N CYS A 51 -3.89 2.02 -8.78
CA CYS A 51 -3.40 1.06 -7.80
C CYS A 51 -1.86 1.03 -7.82
N ASP A 52 -1.29 -0.06 -8.33
CA ASP A 52 0.16 -0.24 -8.50
C ASP A 52 0.58 -0.32 -9.99
N TRP A 53 -0.36 -0.09 -10.91
CA TRP A 53 -0.08 -0.10 -12.35
C TRP A 53 0.67 1.17 -12.74
N SER A 54 1.65 1.01 -13.63
CA SER A 54 2.38 2.11 -14.25
C SER A 54 2.21 2.05 -15.75
N GLN A 55 2.14 3.21 -16.37
CA GLN A 55 2.06 3.36 -17.80
C GLN A 55 3.46 3.54 -18.37
N VAL A 56 3.76 2.79 -19.42
CA VAL A 56 4.99 2.99 -20.19
C VAL A 56 4.75 4.14 -21.16
N SER A 57 5.77 4.96 -21.41
CA SER A 57 5.67 6.13 -22.31
C SER A 57 6.31 5.87 -23.68
N ALA A 58 6.59 4.61 -24.01
CA ALA A 58 7.33 4.22 -25.20
C ALA A 58 6.42 3.74 -26.35
N ASP A 59 5.12 3.70 -26.11
CA ASP A 59 4.08 3.44 -27.10
C ASP A 59 3.33 4.74 -27.47
N ASP A 60 2.40 4.64 -28.41
CA ASP A 60 1.69 5.79 -28.98
C ASP A 60 0.43 6.18 -28.18
N GLY A 61 0.14 5.51 -27.06
CA GLY A 61 -1.17 5.57 -26.40
C GLY A 61 -1.10 5.66 -24.89
N ASP A 62 -1.65 6.75 -24.36
CA ASP A 62 -1.78 6.94 -22.92
C ASP A 62 -3.16 6.45 -22.42
N TRP A 63 -3.18 5.67 -21.33
CA TRP A 63 -4.42 5.36 -20.63
C TRP A 63 -4.92 6.58 -19.86
N VAL A 64 -6.22 6.81 -19.94
CA VAL A 64 -6.91 7.85 -19.17
C VAL A 64 -7.90 7.17 -18.23
N ARG A 65 -7.86 7.52 -16.94
CA ARG A 65 -8.88 7.11 -15.95
C ARG A 65 -10.13 7.94 -16.15
N ALA A 66 -11.28 7.29 -16.27
CA ALA A 66 -12.59 7.95 -16.41
C ALA A 66 -13.61 7.31 -15.46
N SER A 67 -14.64 8.05 -15.11
CA SER A 67 -15.77 7.58 -14.30
C SER A 67 -17.10 8.05 -14.90
N GLY A 68 -18.17 7.30 -14.61
CA GLY A 68 -19.51 7.57 -15.12
C GLY A 68 -19.74 7.18 -16.59
N PRO A 69 -20.90 7.54 -17.15
CA PRO A 69 -21.27 7.20 -18.52
C PRO A 69 -20.37 7.88 -19.55
N SER A 70 -20.16 7.20 -20.68
CA SER A 70 -19.47 7.82 -21.81
C SER A 70 -20.21 9.05 -22.34
N PRO A 71 -19.50 10.16 -22.66
CA PRO A 71 -20.13 11.36 -23.21
C PRO A 71 -20.86 11.12 -24.53
N THR A 72 -20.43 10.12 -25.31
CA THR A 72 -21.09 9.68 -26.54
C THR A 72 -22.11 8.60 -26.19
N GLY A 73 -23.32 9.04 -25.85
CA GLY A 73 -24.40 8.21 -25.28
C GLY A 73 -24.91 7.02 -26.10
N SER A 74 -24.27 6.66 -27.22
CA SER A 74 -24.59 5.49 -28.04
C SER A 74 -23.46 4.48 -28.23
N THR A 75 -22.21 4.80 -27.88
CA THR A 75 -21.04 3.95 -28.18
C THR A 75 -20.17 3.60 -26.98
N GLY A 76 -20.37 4.26 -25.84
CA GLY A 76 -19.59 3.96 -24.64
C GLY A 76 -20.40 3.34 -23.50
N ALA A 77 -19.69 2.86 -22.49
CA ALA A 77 -20.28 2.19 -21.34
C ALA A 77 -21.16 3.15 -20.51
N PRO A 78 -22.22 2.63 -19.85
CA PRO A 78 -23.04 3.41 -18.93
C PRO A 78 -22.28 3.80 -17.64
N GLY A 79 -21.18 3.11 -17.34
CA GLY A 79 -20.31 3.39 -16.20
C GLY A 79 -19.16 2.39 -16.11
N GLY A 80 -18.25 2.61 -15.16
CA GLY A 80 -17.13 1.71 -14.86
C GLY A 80 -17.57 0.51 -14.02
N TYR A 81 -17.08 -0.69 -14.34
CA TYR A 81 -17.27 -1.85 -13.47
C TYR A 81 -16.48 -1.67 -12.16
N PRO A 82 -17.00 -2.06 -10.98
CA PRO A 82 -18.25 -2.80 -10.75
C PRO A 82 -19.50 -1.95 -10.54
N ASN A 83 -19.38 -0.62 -10.55
CA ASN A 83 -20.42 0.29 -10.03
C ASN A 83 -21.27 0.98 -11.12
N GLY A 84 -21.06 0.61 -12.39
CA GLY A 84 -21.66 1.25 -13.56
C GLY A 84 -23.13 0.93 -13.83
#